data_AF-J8E175-F1
#
_entry.id   AF-J8E175-F1
#
_cell.length_a   1.000
_cell.length_b   1.000
_cell.length_c   1.000
_cell.angle_alpha   90.00
_cell.angle_beta   90.00
_cell.angle_gamma   90.00
#
_symmetry.space_group_name_H-M   'P 1'
#
loop_
_entity.id
_entity.type
_entity.pdbx_description
1 polymer ?
#
loop_
_entity_poly.entity_id
_entity_poly.type
_entity_poly.pdbx_seq_one_letter_code
_entity_poly.pdbx_strand_id
1 'polypeptide(L)'
;MIDLLNKWMLESTDNFNIFVGFTSLLWVGSAIVLFIIYKKIGKPDERTNTIYLKITSCMFTTQILMNAIFISLVGKDIENFRQIFILFEAFVFFVGAIYSFKLYRQEYK
;
A
#
# COMPACT_ATOMS: atom_id res chain seq x y z
N MET A 1 -4.54 18.99 -3.36
CA MET A 1 -5.32 17.74 -3.14
C MET A 1 -5.11 17.22 -1.72
N ILE A 2 -3.85 17.02 -1.30
CA ILE A 2 -3.53 16.63 0.08
C ILE A 2 -4.00 17.69 1.08
N ASP A 3 -3.92 18.99 0.77
CA ASP A 3 -4.42 20.04 1.67
C ASP A 3 -5.94 19.99 1.87
N LEU A 4 -6.69 19.62 0.82
CA LEU A 4 -8.15 19.45 0.91
C LEU A 4 -8.48 18.26 1.81
N LEU A 5 -7.76 17.15 1.64
CA LEU A 5 -7.89 15.97 2.48
C LEU A 5 -7.51 16.27 3.94
N ASN A 6 -6.44 17.03 4.17
CA ASN A 6 -6.04 17.47 5.50
C ASN A 6 -7.13 18.33 6.15
N LYS A 7 -7.66 19.32 5.43
CA LYS A 7 -8.78 20.16 5.92
C LYS A 7 -10.02 19.33 6.24
N TRP A 8 -10.38 18.38 5.37
CA TRP A 8 -11.53 17.51 5.58
C TRP A 8 -11.36 16.63 6.84
N MET A 9 -10.16 16.11 7.09
CA MET A 9 -9.88 15.36 8.33
C MET A 9 -9.91 16.26 9.57
N LEU A 10 -9.53 17.53 9.46
CA LEU A 10 -9.57 18.49 10.57
C LEU A 10 -10.98 19.00 10.87
N GLU A 11 -11.93 18.86 9.94
CA GLU A 11 -13.30 19.35 10.09
C GLU A 11 -14.06 18.63 11.21
N SER A 12 -13.78 17.35 11.46
CA SER A 12 -14.37 16.60 12.57
C SER A 12 -13.55 15.37 12.96
N THR A 13 -13.69 14.95 14.23
CA THR A 13 -13.13 13.69 14.72
C THR A 13 -13.67 12.48 13.94
N ASP A 14 -14.92 12.53 13.49
CA ASP A 14 -15.53 11.46 12.71
C ASP A 14 -14.86 11.31 11.33
N ASN A 15 -14.60 12.42 10.63
CA ASN A 15 -13.89 12.39 9.33
C ASN A 15 -12.48 11.80 9.50
N PHE A 16 -11.77 12.21 10.55
CA PHE A 16 -10.47 11.64 10.87
C PHE A 16 -10.55 10.12 11.13
N ASN A 17 -11.52 9.67 11.93
CA ASN A 17 -11.71 8.25 12.24
C ASN A 17 -12.07 7.43 10.99
N ILE A 18 -12.89 7.97 10.08
CA ILE A 18 -13.20 7.34 8.80
C ILE A 18 -11.92 7.18 7.97
N PHE A 19 -11.11 8.23 7.89
CA PHE A 19 -9.85 8.18 7.15
C PHE A 19 -8.90 7.13 7.70
N VAL A 20 -8.69 7.12 9.01
CA VAL A 20 -7.82 6.15 9.69
C VAL A 20 -8.37 4.74 9.53
N GLY A 21 -9.66 4.52 9.78
CA GLY A 21 -10.29 3.22 9.64
C GLY A 21 -10.19 2.65 8.23
N PHE A 22 -10.46 3.47 7.22
CA PHE A 22 -10.29 3.08 5.81
C PHE A 22 -8.82 2.74 5.50
N THR A 23 -7.88 3.59 5.90
CA THR A 23 -6.45 3.39 5.63
C THR A 23 -5.94 2.12 6.31
N SER A 24 -6.34 1.87 7.56
CA SER A 24 -6.00 0.65 8.30
C SER A 24 -6.58 -0.58 7.63
N LEU A 25 -7.85 -0.55 7.19
CA LEU A 25 -8.48 -1.67 6.50
C LEU A 25 -7.76 -1.98 5.17
N LEU A 26 -7.41 -0.95 4.41
CA LEU A 26 -6.68 -1.10 3.15
C LEU A 26 -5.30 -1.73 3.39
N TRP A 27 -4.54 -1.21 4.36
CA TRP A 27 -3.21 -1.70 4.66
C TRP A 27 -3.22 -3.13 5.21
N VAL A 28 -4.01 -3.39 6.27
CA VAL A 28 -4.11 -4.72 6.90
C VAL A 28 -4.70 -5.74 5.92
N GLY A 29 -5.77 -5.38 5.21
CA GLY A 29 -6.38 -6.26 4.22
C GLY A 29 -5.40 -6.65 3.11
N SER A 30 -4.62 -5.69 2.61
CA SER A 30 -3.58 -5.95 1.60
C SER A 30 -2.46 -6.82 2.14
N ALA A 31 -2.01 -6.59 3.36
CA ALA A 31 -0.99 -7.42 4.02
C ALA A 31 -1.47 -8.86 4.22
N ILE A 32 -2.73 -9.07 4.61
CA ILE A 32 -3.34 -10.40 4.72
C ILE A 32 -3.36 -11.11 3.36
N VAL A 33 -3.77 -10.41 2.29
CA VAL A 33 -3.78 -10.99 0.93
C VAL A 33 -2.37 -11.38 0.51
N LEU A 34 -1.39 -10.49 0.69
CA LEU A 34 0.02 -10.77 0.41
C LEU A 34 0.52 -12.00 1.17
N PHE A 35 0.20 -12.10 2.47
CA PHE A 35 0.57 -13.24 3.29
C PHE A 35 -0.05 -14.56 2.82
N ILE A 36 -1.35 -14.53 2.44
CA ILE A 36 -2.04 -15.70 1.89
C ILE A 36 -1.40 -16.13 0.58
N ILE A 37 -1.10 -15.19 -0.33
CA ILE A 37 -0.46 -15.49 -1.62
C ILE A 37 0.97 -16.00 -1.42
N TYR A 38 1.74 -15.40 -0.51
CA TYR A 38 3.07 -15.89 -0.16
C TYR A 38 3.04 -17.35 0.29
N LYS A 39 2.11 -17.71 1.17
CA LYS A 39 1.91 -19.11 1.59
C LYS A 39 1.51 -20.03 0.43
N LYS A 40 0.73 -19.52 -0.54
CA LYS A 40 0.30 -20.30 -1.72
C LYS A 40 1.41 -20.49 -2.76
N ILE A 41 2.34 -19.54 -2.92
CA ILE A 41 3.50 -19.67 -3.81
C ILE A 41 4.45 -20.76 -3.29
N GLY A 42 4.63 -20.85 -1.97
CA GLY A 42 5.37 -21.93 -1.33
C GLY A 42 6.83 -21.58 -1.01
N LYS A 43 7.66 -22.59 -0.77
CA LYS A 43 9.04 -22.38 -0.33
C LYS A 43 9.91 -21.79 -1.46
N PRO A 44 10.93 -20.98 -1.12
CA PRO A 44 11.90 -20.47 -2.09
C PRO A 44 12.64 -21.62 -2.82
N ASP A 45 12.59 -21.58 -4.15
CA ASP A 45 13.30 -22.38 -5.12
C ASP A 45 13.61 -21.50 -6.36
N GLU A 46 14.27 -22.03 -7.39
CA GLU A 46 14.65 -21.24 -8.58
C GLU A 46 13.44 -20.56 -9.27
N ARG A 47 12.29 -21.24 -9.33
CA ARG A 47 11.08 -20.72 -9.97
C ARG A 47 10.39 -19.67 -9.11
N THR A 48 10.13 -19.99 -7.85
CA THR A 48 9.42 -19.12 -6.90
C THR A 48 10.22 -17.87 -6.55
N ASN A 49 11.56 -17.93 -6.52
CA ASN A 49 12.41 -16.76 -6.32
C ASN A 49 12.21 -15.70 -7.41
N THR A 50 11.99 -16.12 -8.65
CA THR A 50 11.69 -15.18 -9.74
C THR A 50 10.34 -14.50 -9.52
N ILE A 51 9.34 -15.23 -9.01
CA ILE A 51 8.02 -14.68 -8.66
C ILE A 51 8.15 -13.67 -7.50
N TYR A 52 8.87 -14.03 -6.44
CA TYR A 52 9.13 -13.14 -5.31
C TYR A 52 9.88 -11.88 -5.73
N LEU A 53 10.89 -12.00 -6.59
CA LEU A 53 11.62 -10.86 -7.12
C LEU A 53 10.71 -9.91 -7.92
N LYS A 54 9.83 -10.43 -8.78
CA LYS A 54 8.86 -9.62 -9.51
C LYS A 54 7.93 -8.86 -8.57
N ILE A 55 7.39 -9.53 -7.54
CA ILE A 55 6.49 -8.92 -6.55
C ILE A 55 7.23 -7.81 -5.78
N THR A 56 8.40 -8.12 -5.22
CA THR A 56 9.20 -7.17 -4.45
C THR A 56 9.66 -5.98 -5.30
N SER A 57 10.09 -6.21 -6.54
CA SER A 57 10.47 -5.14 -7.47
C SER A 57 9.30 -4.21 -7.80
N CYS A 58 8.11 -4.77 -8.01
CA CYS A 58 6.88 -3.99 -8.21
C CYS A 58 6.53 -3.14 -6.97
N MET A 59 6.56 -3.73 -5.77
CA MET A 59 6.29 -3.01 -4.53
C MET A 59 7.33 -1.93 -4.26
N PHE A 60 8.62 -2.23 -4.45
CA PHE A 60 9.70 -1.26 -4.23
C PHE A 60 9.65 -0.09 -5.22
N THR A 61 9.32 -0.36 -6.49
CA THR A 61 9.10 0.71 -7.48
C THR A 61 7.91 1.57 -7.08
N THR A 62 6.82 0.95 -6.63
CA THR A 62 5.64 1.67 -6.13
C THR A 62 5.99 2.51 -4.90
N GLN A 63 6.80 1.97 -3.98
CA GLN A 63 7.28 2.67 -2.78
C GLN A 63 8.05 3.95 -3.14
N ILE A 64 8.99 3.87 -4.09
CA ILE A 64 9.75 5.03 -4.55
C ILE A 64 8.81 6.09 -5.15
N LEU A 65 7.88 5.67 -6.01
CA LEU A 65 6.93 6.58 -6.63
C LEU A 65 6.01 7.24 -5.59
N MET A 66 5.45 6.47 -4.67
CA MET A 66 4.56 6.97 -3.62
C MET A 66 5.29 7.95 -2.70
N ASN A 67 6.54 7.66 -2.32
CA ASN A 67 7.35 8.58 -1.53
C ASN A 67 7.71 9.87 -2.29
N ALA A 68 8.08 9.75 -3.57
CA ALA A 68 8.35 10.92 -4.39
C ALA A 68 7.10 11.81 -4.51
N ILE A 69 5.93 11.21 -4.73
CA ILE A 69 4.65 11.93 -4.79
C ILE A 69 4.33 12.57 -3.44
N PHE A 70 4.44 11.83 -2.33
CA PHE A 70 4.19 12.37 -0.99
C PHE A 70 5.07 13.58 -0.68
N ILE A 71 6.38 13.47 -0.88
CA ILE A 71 7.34 14.57 -0.64
C ILE A 71 7.04 15.77 -1.54
N SER A 72 6.62 15.54 -2.79
CA SER A 72 6.30 16.62 -3.74
C SER A 72 5.00 17.34 -3.39
N LEU A 73 4.07 16.67 -2.74
CA LEU A 73 2.73 17.19 -2.43
C LEU A 73 2.56 17.66 -0.98
N VAL A 74 3.46 17.27 -0.07
CA VAL A 74 3.34 17.62 1.35
C VAL A 74 3.79 19.06 1.60
N GLY A 75 2.84 19.93 1.93
CA GLY A 75 3.07 21.29 2.39
C GLY A 75 3.48 21.37 3.86
N LYS A 76 4.01 22.53 4.27
CA LYS A 76 4.43 22.78 5.66
C LYS A 76 3.27 22.75 6.68
N ASP A 77 2.06 23.08 6.25
CA ASP A 77 0.90 23.27 7.11
C ASP A 77 0.00 22.02 7.22
N ILE A 78 0.54 20.83 6.90
CA ILE A 78 -0.21 19.57 6.96
C ILE A 78 -0.05 18.94 8.34
N GLU A 79 -1.05 19.12 9.19
CA GLU A 79 -1.09 18.56 10.55
C GLU A 79 -1.16 17.01 10.54
N ASN A 80 -1.98 16.44 9.67
CA ASN A 80 -2.21 14.99 9.60
C ASN A 80 -1.27 14.28 8.61
N PHE A 81 -0.06 14.80 8.41
CA PHE A 81 0.87 14.29 7.39
C PHE A 81 1.24 12.82 7.61
N ARG A 82 1.25 12.35 8.86
CA ARG A 82 1.57 10.95 9.22
C ARG A 82 0.49 9.99 8.75
N GLN A 83 -0.77 10.33 8.95
CA GLN A 83 -1.92 9.53 8.52
C GLN A 83 -1.96 9.46 7.01
N ILE A 84 -1.70 10.59 6.34
CA ILE A 84 -1.59 10.64 4.89
C ILE A 84 -0.42 9.78 4.42
N PHE A 85 0.76 9.88 5.03
CA PHE A 85 1.90 9.02 4.70
C PHE A 85 1.56 7.52 4.80
N ILE A 86 0.87 7.11 5.88
CA ILE A 86 0.41 5.72 6.04
C ILE A 86 -0.55 5.29 4.93
N LEU A 87 -1.38 6.21 4.38
CA LEU A 87 -2.20 5.90 3.21
C LEU A 87 -1.35 5.63 1.96
N PHE A 88 -0.26 6.36 1.74
CA PHE A 88 0.68 6.08 0.66
C PHE A 88 1.32 4.70 0.82
N GLU A 89 1.72 4.33 2.03
CA GLU A 89 2.20 2.98 2.35
C GLU A 89 1.10 1.92 2.12
N ALA A 90 -0.16 2.20 2.47
CA ALA A 90 -1.30 1.32 2.21
C ALA A 90 -1.48 1.05 0.71
N PHE A 91 -1.28 2.07 -0.15
CA PHE A 91 -1.30 1.87 -1.59
C PHE A 91 -0.18 0.95 -2.09
N VAL A 92 1.01 1.02 -1.50
CA VAL A 92 2.13 0.14 -1.87
C VAL A 92 1.80 -1.32 -1.57
N PHE A 93 1.25 -1.59 -0.39
CA PHE A 93 0.77 -2.92 -0.03
C PHE A 93 -0.37 -3.38 -0.93
N PHE A 94 -1.31 -2.49 -1.27
CA PHE A 94 -2.43 -2.80 -2.13
C PHE A 94 -2.00 -3.17 -3.56
N VAL A 95 -1.08 -2.41 -4.16
CA VAL A 95 -0.49 -2.76 -5.46
C VAL A 95 0.23 -4.11 -5.38
N GLY A 96 1.01 -4.34 -4.32
CA GLY A 96 1.65 -5.64 -4.07
C GLY A 96 0.65 -6.80 -3.99
N ALA A 97 -0.46 -6.61 -3.28
CA ALA A 97 -1.51 -7.60 -3.14
C ALA A 97 -2.17 -7.94 -4.50
N ILE A 98 -2.53 -6.93 -5.29
CA ILE A 98 -3.10 -7.12 -6.64
C ILE A 98 -2.10 -7.84 -7.54
N TYR A 99 -0.86 -7.37 -7.57
CA TYR A 99 0.17 -7.88 -8.47
C TYR A 99 0.57 -9.33 -8.12
N SER A 100 0.72 -9.64 -6.84
CA SER A 100 0.99 -11.00 -6.37
C SER A 100 -0.17 -11.96 -6.68
N PHE A 101 -1.42 -11.53 -6.50
CA PHE A 101 -2.59 -12.32 -6.88
C PHE A 101 -2.62 -12.59 -8.38
N LYS A 102 -2.33 -11.58 -9.22
CA LYS A 102 -2.24 -11.71 -10.67
C LYS A 102 -1.16 -12.71 -11.09
N LEU A 103 0.05 -12.62 -10.54
CA LEU A 103 1.13 -13.55 -10.85
C LEU A 103 0.80 -14.97 -10.41
N TYR A 104 0.27 -15.16 -9.20
CA TYR A 104 -0.17 -16.46 -8.74
C TYR A 104 -1.19 -17.10 -9.69
N ARG A 105 -2.14 -16.31 -10.19
CA ARG A 105 -3.15 -16.74 -11.17
C ARG A 105 -2.58 -17.10 -12.54
N GLN A 106 -1.41 -16.58 -12.92
CA GLN A 106 -0.79 -16.88 -14.22
C GLN A 106 0.14 -18.09 -14.17
N GLU A 107 0.78 -18.33 -13.03
CA GLU A 107 1.82 -19.36 -12.87
C GLU A 107 1.27 -20.69 -12.30
N TYR A 108 0.11 -20.66 -11.63
CA TYR A 108 -0.45 -21.81 -10.90
C TYR A 108 -1.90 -22.17 -11.25
N LYS A 109 -2.56 -21.41 -12.12
CA LYS A 109 -3.92 -21.67 -12.63
C LYS A 109 -4.00 -21.41 -14.12
#